data_AF-A0A345CRL0-F1
#
_entry.id   AF-A0A345CRL0-F1
#
_cell.length_a   1.000
_cell.length_b   1.000
_cell.length_c   1.000
_cell.angle_alpha   90.00
_cell.angle_beta   90.00
_cell.angle_gamma   90.00
#
_symmetry.space_group_name_H-M   'P 1'
#
loop_
_entity.id
_entity.type
_entity.pdbx_description
1 polymer ?
#
loop_
_entity_poly.entity_id
_entity_poly.type
_entity_poly.pdbx_seq_one_letter_code
_entity_poly.pdbx_strand_id
1 'polypeptide(L)'
;MKKLQTAIIETLSDGKCMSSSDIARACSFPVATVRSSLQKLTEKGFLLKVDDPTAPHRALYQLSRKQSGFGVSSILSEFQRLVSLAKYSDAKNLVHS
;
A
#
# COMPACT_ATOMS: atom_id res chain seq x y z
N MET A 1 7.10 -4.55 -15.67
CA MET A 1 7.54 -4.44 -14.26
C MET A 1 8.93 -5.07 -14.12
N LYS A 2 9.82 -4.54 -13.27
CA LYS A 2 11.16 -5.13 -13.04
C LYS A 2 11.02 -6.38 -12.16
N LYS A 3 11.77 -7.47 -12.41
CA LYS A 3 11.69 -8.77 -11.68
C LYS A 3 11.58 -8.63 -10.16
N LEU A 4 12.35 -7.71 -9.57
CA LEU A 4 12.33 -7.41 -8.13
C LEU A 4 10.96 -6.92 -7.61
N GLN A 5 10.26 -6.07 -8.37
CA GLN A 5 8.96 -5.55 -7.94
C GLN A 5 7.90 -6.65 -7.89
N THR A 6 7.92 -7.55 -8.87
CA THR A 6 7.05 -8.74 -8.90
C THR A 6 7.32 -9.63 -7.70
N ALA A 7 8.59 -9.95 -7.42
CA ALA A 7 8.97 -10.77 -6.26
C ALA A 7 8.53 -10.16 -4.91
N ILE A 8 8.65 -8.83 -4.76
CA ILE A 8 8.17 -8.12 -3.55
C ILE A 8 6.65 -8.25 -3.41
N ILE A 9 5.91 -8.08 -4.50
CA ILE A 9 4.44 -8.18 -4.49
C ILE A 9 3.99 -9.61 -4.16
N GLU A 10 4.61 -10.62 -4.79
CA GLU A 10 4.35 -12.03 -4.52
C GLU A 10 4.63 -12.37 -3.04
N THR A 11 5.75 -11.90 -2.49
CA THR A 11 6.11 -12.12 -1.08
C THR A 11 5.07 -11.53 -0.12
N LEU A 12 4.48 -10.38 -0.46
CA LEU A 12 3.49 -9.68 0.37
C LEU A 12 2.04 -10.06 0.04
N SER A 13 1.82 -10.93 -0.95
CA SER A 13 0.49 -11.35 -1.41
C SER A 13 -0.25 -12.21 -0.37
N ASP A 14 0.48 -12.92 0.49
CA ASP A 14 -0.03 -13.65 1.66
C ASP A 14 -0.72 -12.74 2.70
N GLY A 15 -0.70 -11.42 2.51
CA GLY A 15 -1.28 -10.46 3.45
C GLY A 15 -0.42 -10.18 4.69
N LYS A 16 0.77 -10.76 4.75
CA LYS A 16 1.75 -10.59 5.84
C LYS A 16 2.37 -9.19 5.81
N CYS A 17 2.54 -8.59 6.99
CA CYS A 17 3.33 -7.39 7.18
C CYS A 17 4.79 -7.78 7.40
N MET A 18 5.71 -7.27 6.59
CA MET A 18 7.13 -7.65 6.66
C MET A 18 8.03 -6.42 6.69
N SER A 19 9.16 -6.53 7.39
CA SER A 19 10.16 -5.47 7.37
C SER A 19 11.00 -5.50 6.09
N SER A 20 11.66 -4.39 5.75
CA SER A 20 12.54 -4.34 4.57
C SER A 20 13.64 -5.41 4.57
N SER A 21 14.12 -5.82 5.75
CA SER A 21 15.13 -6.87 5.91
C SER A 21 14.57 -8.27 5.62
N ASP A 22 13.35 -8.55 6.06
CA ASP A 22 12.71 -9.85 5.84
C ASP A 22 12.32 -10.02 4.38
N ILE A 23 11.83 -8.95 3.75
CA ILE A 23 11.53 -8.92 2.31
C ILE A 23 12.80 -9.16 1.50
N ALA A 24 13.92 -8.53 1.88
CA ALA A 24 15.20 -8.73 1.22
C ALA A 24 15.70 -10.18 1.33
N ARG A 25 15.53 -10.81 2.50
CA ARG A 25 15.84 -12.23 2.71
C ARG A 25 14.95 -13.13 1.87
N ALA A 26 13.63 -12.87 1.83
CA ALA A 26 12.68 -13.65 1.05
C ALA A 26 12.93 -13.53 -0.46
N CYS A 27 13.24 -12.33 -0.96
CA CYS A 27 13.49 -12.10 -2.38
C CYS A 27 14.92 -12.45 -2.81
N SER A 28 15.84 -12.72 -1.88
CA SER A 28 17.28 -12.90 -2.15
C SER A 28 17.95 -11.70 -2.85
N PHE A 29 17.60 -10.47 -2.45
CA PHE A 29 18.20 -9.25 -2.99
C PHE A 29 18.86 -8.39 -1.90
N PRO A 30 19.82 -7.50 -2.27
CA PRO A 30 20.38 -6.54 -1.33
C PRO A 30 19.31 -5.62 -0.74
N VAL A 31 19.38 -5.40 0.58
CA VAL A 31 18.42 -4.57 1.33
C VAL A 31 18.30 -3.16 0.75
N ALA A 32 19.41 -2.56 0.29
CA ALA A 32 19.41 -1.23 -0.32
C ALA A 32 18.54 -1.16 -1.59
N THR A 33 18.66 -2.17 -2.47
CA THR A 33 17.87 -2.26 -3.71
C THR A 33 16.39 -2.49 -3.41
N VAL A 34 16.10 -3.31 -2.40
CA VAL A 34 14.74 -3.58 -1.91
C VAL A 34 14.13 -2.29 -1.35
N ARG A 35 14.84 -1.54 -0.50
CA ARG A 35 14.35 -0.25 0.03
C ARG A 35 13.99 0.75 -1.05
N SER A 36 14.83 0.91 -2.08
CA SER A 36 14.53 1.78 -3.22
C SER A 36 13.27 1.33 -3.98
N SER A 37 13.08 0.01 -4.10
CA SER A 37 11.89 -0.55 -4.77
C SER A 37 10.64 -0.44 -3.92
N LEU A 38 10.74 -0.65 -2.61
CA LEU A 38 9.65 -0.47 -1.65
C LEU A 38 9.16 0.97 -1.65
N GLN A 39 10.07 1.96 -1.60
CA GLN A 39 9.71 3.37 -1.70
C GLN A 39 8.88 3.66 -2.95
N LYS A 40 9.34 3.21 -4.13
CA LYS A 40 8.62 3.40 -5.39
C LYS A 40 7.25 2.72 -5.42
N LEU A 41 7.13 1.55 -4.80
CA LEU A 41 5.86 0.82 -4.73
C LEU A 41 4.89 1.46 -3.73
N THR A 42 5.40 2.02 -2.63
CA THR A 42 4.61 2.83 -1.68
C THR A 42 4.12 4.12 -2.32
N GLU A 43 4.99 4.86 -3.02
CA GLU A 43 4.63 6.10 -3.75
C GLU A 43 3.55 5.85 -4.80
N LYS A 44 3.58 4.68 -5.45
CA LYS A 44 2.57 4.25 -6.43
C LYS A 44 1.30 3.66 -5.79
N GLY A 45 1.23 3.57 -4.47
CA GLY A 45 0.07 3.07 -3.74
C GLY A 45 -0.13 1.55 -3.79
N PHE A 46 0.85 0.78 -4.28
CA PHE A 46 0.81 -0.69 -4.25
C PHE A 46 1.10 -1.24 -2.85
N LEU A 47 1.90 -0.53 -2.06
CA LEU A 47 2.26 -0.93 -0.70
C LEU A 47 1.84 0.14 0.31
N LEU A 48 1.46 -0.32 1.49
CA LEU A 48 1.27 0.52 2.67
C LEU A 48 2.49 0.38 3.58
N LYS A 49 2.98 1.51 4.08
CA LYS A 49 4.00 1.56 5.12
C LYS A 49 3.28 1.73 6.46
N VAL A 50 3.51 0.81 7.38
CA VAL A 50 2.87 0.76 8.70
C VAL A 50 3.97 0.76 9.75
N ASP A 51 3.76 1.45 10.87
CA ASP A 51 4.71 1.42 11.99
C ASP A 51 4.61 0.09 12.74
N ASP A 52 5.76 -0.43 13.16
CA ASP A 52 5.84 -1.63 13.97
C ASP A 52 5.45 -1.32 15.42
N PRO A 53 4.38 -1.92 15.96
CA PRO A 53 3.94 -1.67 17.34
C PRO A 53 4.94 -2.22 18.38
N THR A 54 5.82 -3.13 17.99
CA THR A 54 6.82 -3.76 18.88
C THR A 54 8.15 -3.02 18.91
N ALA A 55 8.42 -2.18 17.90
CA ALA A 55 9.69 -1.49 17.76
C ALA A 55 9.47 -0.08 17.18
N PRO A 56 9.55 0.98 18.01
CA PRO A 56 9.45 2.34 17.52
C PRO A 56 10.55 2.59 16.47
N HIS A 57 10.21 3.30 15.39
CA HIS A 57 11.06 3.58 14.23
C HIS A 57 11.29 2.43 13.24
N ARG A 58 10.71 1.25 13.46
CA ARG A 58 10.73 0.18 12.45
C ARG A 58 9.47 0.25 11.59
N ALA A 59 9.67 0.26 10.28
CA ALA A 59 8.59 0.25 9.30
C ALA A 59 8.34 -1.17 8.78
N LEU A 60 7.07 -1.56 8.78
CA LEU A 60 6.54 -2.74 8.12
C LEU A 60 5.86 -2.34 6.81
N TYR A 61 5.90 -3.25 5.85
CA TYR A 61 5.29 -3.08 4.55
C TYR A 61 4.24 -4.15 4.35
N GLN A 62 3.09 -3.75 3.83
CA GLN A 62 1.97 -4.62 3.50
C GLN A 62 1.48 -4.30 2.08
N LEU A 63 0.98 -5.31 1.36
CA LEU A 63 0.28 -5.07 0.11
C LEU A 63 -0.98 -4.24 0.37
N SER A 64 -1.16 -3.17 -0.41
CA SER A 64 -2.36 -2.35 -0.35
C SER A 64 -3.56 -3.17 -0.81
N ARG A 65 -4.62 -3.20 -0.01
CA ARG A 65 -5.92 -3.81 -0.39
C ARG A 65 -6.76 -2.90 -1.27
N LYS A 66 -6.33 -1.67 -1.54
CA LYS A 66 -6.91 -0.92 -2.65
C LYS A 66 -6.71 -1.78 -3.88
N GLN A 67 -7.76 -2.04 -4.63
CA GLN A 67 -7.64 -2.51 -6.00
C GLN A 67 -6.77 -1.48 -6.73
N SER A 68 -5.45 -1.66 -6.72
CA SER A 68 -4.53 -1.00 -7.64
C SER A 68 -4.84 -1.63 -8.99
N GLY A 69 -5.95 -1.18 -9.55
CA GLY A 69 -6.60 -1.81 -10.67
C GLY A 69 -5.64 -1.86 -11.85
N PHE A 70 -5.50 -3.04 -12.42
CA PHE A 70 -5.76 -3.12 -13.85
C PHE A 70 -7.05 -2.32 -14.12
N GLY A 71 -6.94 -1.08 -14.61
CA GLY A 71 -8.06 -0.33 -15.18
C GLY A 71 -8.62 0.89 -14.43
N VAL A 72 -8.11 1.30 -13.27
CA VAL A 72 -8.68 2.49 -12.57
C VAL A 72 -7.66 3.63 -12.59
N SER A 73 -7.81 4.54 -13.57
CA SER A 73 -7.05 5.79 -13.66
C SER A 73 -7.09 6.55 -12.34
N SER A 74 -6.02 7.26 -11.98
CA SER A 74 -5.94 8.13 -10.78
C SER A 74 -7.18 9.02 -10.62
N ILE A 75 -7.75 9.46 -11.75
CA ILE A 75 -8.98 10.26 -11.84
C ILE A 75 -10.19 9.52 -11.24
N LEU A 76 -10.34 8.23 -11.49
CA LEU A 76 -11.45 7.43 -10.95
C LEU A 76 -11.30 7.17 -9.45
N SER A 77 -10.05 7.04 -8.95
CA SER A 77 -9.80 6.96 -7.51
C SER A 77 -10.18 8.26 -6.79
N GLU A 78 -9.84 9.41 -7.37
CA GLU A 78 -10.22 10.71 -6.82
C GLU A 78 -11.73 10.95 -6.92
N PHE A 79 -12.35 10.54 -8.04
CA PHE A 79 -13.80 10.58 -8.19
C PHE A 79 -14.52 9.73 -7.13
N GLN A 80 -14.08 8.49 -6.91
CA GLN A 80 -14.67 7.61 -5.91
C GLN A 80 -14.47 8.14 -4.48
N ARG A 81 -13.34 8.82 -4.22
CA ARG A 81 -13.10 9.54 -2.96
C ARG A 81 -14.10 10.68 -2.76
N LEU A 82 -14.31 11.51 -3.80
CA LEU A 82 -15.26 12.63 -3.76
C LEU A 82 -16.71 12.16 -3.61
N VAL A 83 -17.12 11.13 -4.35
CA VAL A 83 -18.47 10.54 -4.23
C VAL A 83 -18.70 9.97 -2.83
N SER A 84 -17.70 9.32 -2.23
CA SER A 84 -17.82 8.81 -0.87
C SER A 84 -17.97 9.95 0.15
N LEU A 85 -17.16 11.01 0.03
CA LEU A 85 -17.26 12.19 0.89
C LEU A 85 -18.63 12.89 0.76
N ALA A 86 -19.17 13.00 -0.45
CA ALA A 86 -20.49 13.58 -0.70
C ALA A 86 -21.60 12.76 -0.02
N LYS A 87 -21.56 11.42 -0.13
CA LYS A 87 -22.52 10.53 0.55
C LYS A 87 -22.45 10.63 2.08
N TYR A 88 -21.25 10.80 2.64
CA TYR A 88 -21.07 11.04 4.08
C TYR A 88 -21.58 12.41 4.54
N SER A 89 -21.50 13.43 3.66
CA SER A 89 -22.05 14.76 3.92
C SER A 89 -23.58 14.76 3.93
N ASP A 90 -24.20 14.03 3.01
CA ASP A 90 -25.66 13.86 2.95
C ASP A 90 -26.19 13.12 4.19
N ALA A 91 -25.49 12.07 4.61
CA ALA A 91 -25.84 11.31 5.82
C ALA A 91 -25.75 12.14 7.12
N LYS A 92 -24.91 13.17 7.17
CA LYS A 92 -24.84 14.09 8.32
C LYS A 92 -25.98 15.12 8.35
N ASN A 93 -26.52 15.49 7.18
CA ASN A 93 -27.64 16.43 7.11
C ASN A 93 -29.00 15.79 7.46
N LEU A 94 -29.13 14.46 7.36
CA LEU A 94 -30.34 13.73 7.74
C LEU A 94 -30.47 13.46 9.25
N VAL A 95 -29.40 13.64 10.04
CA VAL A 95 -29.40 13.39 11.49
C VAL A 95 -29.70 14.65 12.31
N HIS A 96 -29.83 15.81 11.64
CA HIS A 96 -30.12 17.10 12.27
C HIS A 96 -31.40 17.80 11.75
N SER A 97 -32.28 17.08 11.05
CA SER A 97 -33.60 17.60 10.66
C SER A 97 -34.74 16.99 11.46
#